data_AF-A0A7C0Y9L5-F1
#
_entry.id   AF-A0A7C0Y9L5-F1
#
_cell.length_a   1.000
_cell.length_b   1.000
_cell.length_c   1.000
_cell.angle_alpha   90.00
_cell.angle_beta   90.00
_cell.angle_gamma   90.00
#
_symmetry.space_group_name_H-M   'P 1'
#
loop_
_entity.id
_entity.type
_entity.pdbx_description
1 polymer ?
#
loop_
_entity_poly.entity_id
_entity_poly.type
_entity_poly.pdbx_seq_one_letter_code
_entity_poly.pdbx_strand_id
1 'polypeptide(L)'
;MFKSIIFPIWEIIGGAFLGIACGMVFSYLLKKIEFSEDGIFVLSLFLPFFLWGISQHIKVSPILSCMVLGATFINLYKEKASLSANLIDNIMTPFFVLFFGSVGMTIKLINLKQLGAISLLYCIGRTLGKCMGAYWGGVIAQTEEKIKKYLGPALMNQAGVAVGLAYLAFHELPGYENLTNIVLTSIAITTAIFQFVAPIGVQYSIRKAQEVTGVR
;
A
#
# COMPACT_ATOMS: atom_id res chain seq x y z
N MET A 1 16.97 8.83 22.84
CA MET A 1 17.45 9.16 21.48
C MET A 1 17.79 7.91 20.67
N PHE A 2 18.74 7.04 21.10
CA PHE A 2 19.08 5.81 20.35
C PHE A 2 17.91 4.83 20.13
N LYS A 3 17.05 4.61 21.12
CA LYS A 3 15.85 3.76 20.98
C LYS A 3 14.87 4.23 19.90
N SER A 4 14.80 5.55 19.65
CA SER A 4 13.91 6.14 18.63
C SER A 4 14.36 5.86 17.20
N ILE A 5 15.63 5.49 17.00
CA ILE A 5 16.19 5.15 15.69
C ILE A 5 16.28 3.63 15.52
N ILE A 6 16.67 2.91 16.57
CA ILE A 6 16.85 1.45 16.52
C ILE A 6 15.51 0.73 16.28
N PHE A 7 14.42 1.22 16.88
CA PHE A 7 13.12 0.57 16.75
C PHE A 7 12.57 0.59 15.30
N PRO A 8 12.52 1.73 14.58
CA PRO A 8 12.13 1.75 13.18
C PRO A 8 13.01 0.89 12.27
N ILE A 9 14.32 0.83 12.55
CA ILE A 9 15.26 0.00 11.79
C ILE A 9 14.91 -1.47 11.97
N TRP A 10 14.68 -1.91 13.21
CA TRP A 10 14.22 -3.27 13.50
C TRP A 10 12.89 -3.57 12.84
N GLU A 11 11.95 -2.63 12.89
CA GLU A 11 10.62 -2.81 12.33
C GLU A 11 10.65 -3.05 10.81
N ILE A 12 11.51 -2.34 10.09
CA ILE A 12 11.69 -2.45 8.64
C ILE A 12 12.52 -3.68 8.29
N ILE A 13 13.73 -3.81 8.85
CA ILE A 13 14.67 -4.89 8.47
C ILE A 13 14.13 -6.23 8.95
N GLY A 14 13.64 -6.31 10.18
CA GLY A 14 13.03 -7.51 10.73
C GLY A 14 11.76 -7.91 9.96
N GLY A 15 10.96 -6.93 9.56
CA GLY A 15 9.77 -7.17 8.74
C GLY A 15 10.10 -7.74 7.37
N ALA A 16 11.10 -7.15 6.69
CA ALA A 16 11.59 -7.64 5.41
C ALA A 16 12.18 -9.06 5.53
N PHE A 17 13.04 -9.29 6.53
CA PHE A 17 13.64 -10.60 6.76
C PHE A 17 12.59 -11.68 7.01
N LEU A 18 11.60 -11.40 7.86
CA LEU A 18 10.51 -12.33 8.14
C LEU A 18 9.71 -12.66 6.87
N GLY A 19 9.37 -11.65 6.06
CA GLY A 19 8.69 -11.84 4.78
C GLY A 19 9.49 -12.71 3.81
N ILE A 20 10.80 -12.49 3.70
CA ILE A 20 11.70 -13.31 2.85
C ILE A 20 11.73 -14.75 3.36
N ALA A 21 11.97 -14.96 4.66
CA ALA A 21 12.08 -16.28 5.26
C ALA A 21 10.79 -17.10 5.06
N CYS A 22 9.63 -16.50 5.38
CA CYS A 22 8.34 -17.16 5.19
C CYS A 22 8.04 -17.40 3.70
N GLY A 23 8.34 -16.43 2.82
CA GLY A 23 8.18 -16.60 1.37
C GLY A 23 9.03 -17.74 0.80
N MET A 24 10.29 -17.88 1.24
CA MET A 24 11.18 -18.98 0.83
C MET A 24 10.66 -20.35 1.29
N VAL A 25 10.34 -20.47 2.59
CA VAL A 25 9.77 -21.71 3.16
C VAL A 25 8.51 -22.11 2.39
N PHE A 26 7.68 -21.12 2.08
CA PHE A 26 6.44 -21.33 1.37
C PHE A 26 6.62 -21.82 -0.06
N SER A 27 7.47 -21.13 -0.83
CA SER A 27 7.84 -21.55 -2.18
C SER A 27 8.43 -22.96 -2.21
N TYR A 28 9.20 -23.34 -1.19
CA TYR A 28 9.76 -24.68 -1.09
C TYR A 28 8.67 -25.74 -0.81
N LEU A 29 7.75 -25.48 0.12
CA LEU A 29 6.64 -26.41 0.44
C LEU A 29 5.74 -26.66 -0.77
N LEU A 30 5.36 -25.61 -1.49
CA LEU A 30 4.52 -25.71 -2.68
C LEU A 30 5.21 -26.41 -3.87
N LYS A 31 6.54 -26.44 -3.90
CA LYS A 31 7.29 -27.23 -4.90
C LYS A 31 7.37 -28.71 -4.55
N LYS A 32 7.33 -29.04 -3.25
CA LYS A 32 7.51 -30.41 -2.76
C LYS A 32 6.20 -31.18 -2.63
N ILE A 33 5.10 -30.48 -2.40
CA ILE A 33 3.78 -31.06 -2.15
C ILE A 33 2.84 -30.58 -3.24
N GLU A 34 2.13 -31.51 -3.88
CA GLU A 34 1.05 -31.15 -4.79
C GLU A 34 -0.18 -30.75 -3.99
N PHE A 35 -0.62 -29.50 -4.20
CA PHE A 35 -1.85 -28.98 -3.61
C PHE A 35 -2.91 -28.82 -4.69
N SER A 36 -4.16 -29.13 -4.34
CA SER A 36 -5.34 -28.74 -5.12
C SER A 36 -5.49 -27.22 -5.16
N GLU A 37 -6.30 -26.71 -6.08
CA GLU A 37 -6.60 -25.28 -6.15
C GLU A 37 -7.20 -24.75 -4.84
N ASP A 38 -8.12 -25.49 -4.23
CA ASP A 38 -8.69 -25.16 -2.91
C ASP A 38 -7.61 -25.11 -1.81
N GLY A 39 -6.66 -26.05 -1.84
CA GLY A 39 -5.54 -26.06 -0.90
C GLY A 39 -4.67 -24.82 -1.05
N ILE A 40 -4.39 -24.41 -2.29
CA ILE A 40 -3.62 -23.19 -2.58
C ILE A 40 -4.40 -21.95 -2.15
N PHE A 41 -5.70 -21.91 -2.36
CA PHE A 41 -6.57 -20.82 -1.92
C PHE A 41 -6.55 -20.63 -0.39
N VAL A 42 -6.81 -21.70 0.36
CA VAL A 42 -6.79 -21.67 1.84
C VAL A 42 -5.44 -21.18 2.35
N LEU A 43 -4.37 -21.66 1.73
CA LEU A 43 -3.00 -21.33 2.10
C LEU A 43 -2.64 -19.88 1.76
N SER A 44 -3.16 -19.37 0.64
CA SER A 44 -3.02 -17.97 0.21
C SER A 44 -3.68 -16.99 1.17
N LEU A 45 -4.76 -17.40 1.85
CA LEU A 45 -5.39 -16.62 2.91
C LEU A 45 -4.68 -16.80 4.25
N PHE A 46 -4.39 -18.05 4.63
CA PHE A 46 -3.77 -18.38 5.91
C PHE A 46 -2.42 -17.68 6.10
N LEU A 47 -1.58 -17.68 5.07
CA LEU A 47 -0.17 -17.28 5.20
C LEU A 47 -0.01 -15.77 5.51
N PRO A 48 -0.71 -14.83 4.85
CA PRO A 48 -0.72 -13.43 5.27
C PRO A 48 -1.22 -13.21 6.69
N PHE A 49 -2.30 -13.89 7.13
CA PHE A 49 -2.82 -13.75 8.50
C PHE A 49 -1.85 -14.31 9.54
N PHE A 50 -1.26 -15.46 9.27
CA PHE A 50 -0.25 -16.09 10.13
C PHE A 50 0.99 -15.21 10.26
N LEU A 51 1.50 -14.71 9.13
CA LEU A 51 2.63 -13.80 9.10
C LEU A 51 2.34 -12.50 9.82
N TRP A 52 1.13 -11.96 9.66
CA TRP A 52 0.69 -10.76 10.38
C TRP A 52 0.74 -10.98 11.90
N GLY A 53 0.22 -12.11 12.39
CA GLY A 53 0.26 -12.46 13.81
C GLY A 53 1.68 -12.55 14.37
N ILE A 54 2.59 -13.22 13.64
CA ILE A 54 4.00 -13.28 14.03
C ILE A 54 4.63 -11.89 14.03
N SER A 55 4.38 -11.10 12.99
CA SER A 55 4.96 -9.75 12.83
C SER A 55 4.59 -8.85 14.01
N GLN A 56 3.33 -8.90 14.44
CA GLN A 56 2.85 -8.18 15.62
C GLN A 56 3.54 -8.65 16.90
N HIS A 57 3.71 -9.96 17.08
CA HIS A 57 4.35 -10.53 18.27
C HIS A 57 5.81 -10.13 18.40
N ILE A 58 6.57 -10.09 17.29
CA ILE A 58 7.98 -9.68 17.29
C ILE A 58 8.19 -8.17 17.06
N LYS A 59 7.10 -7.39 16.99
CA LYS A 59 7.07 -5.94 16.81
C LYS A 59 7.79 -5.47 15.55
N VAL A 60 7.53 -6.12 14.43
CA VAL A 60 7.97 -5.70 13.09
C VAL A 60 6.80 -5.31 12.22
N SER A 61 7.05 -4.57 11.12
CA SER A 61 5.98 -4.04 10.27
C SER A 61 5.22 -5.18 9.55
N PRO A 62 3.95 -5.45 9.90
CA PRO A 62 3.17 -6.55 9.31
C PRO A 62 2.91 -6.34 7.82
N ILE A 63 2.65 -5.10 7.41
CA ILE A 63 2.37 -4.73 6.01
C ILE A 63 3.60 -5.04 5.15
N LEU A 64 4.77 -4.57 5.58
CA LEU A 64 6.03 -4.85 4.89
C LEU A 64 6.32 -6.36 4.82
N SER A 65 6.14 -7.10 5.92
CA SER A 65 6.33 -8.55 5.92
C SER A 65 5.43 -9.26 4.89
N CYS A 66 4.14 -8.93 4.84
CA CYS A 66 3.22 -9.51 3.86
C CYS A 66 3.57 -9.13 2.42
N MET A 67 3.97 -7.88 2.18
CA MET A 67 4.41 -7.44 0.85
C MET A 67 5.66 -8.19 0.38
N VAL A 68 6.65 -8.31 1.27
CA VAL A 68 7.91 -9.00 0.96
C VAL A 68 7.70 -10.51 0.80
N LEU A 69 6.77 -11.10 1.54
CA LEU A 69 6.33 -12.48 1.33
C LEU A 69 5.78 -12.68 -0.08
N GLY A 70 4.84 -11.83 -0.53
CA GLY A 70 4.27 -11.92 -1.87
C GLY A 70 5.32 -11.72 -2.96
N ALA A 71 6.19 -10.73 -2.78
CA ALA A 71 7.31 -10.47 -3.69
C ALA A 71 8.30 -11.64 -3.75
N THR A 72 8.65 -12.26 -2.63
CA THR A 72 9.53 -13.42 -2.59
C THR A 72 8.86 -14.63 -3.28
N PHE A 73 7.58 -14.85 -3.00
CA PHE A 73 6.82 -15.97 -3.54
C PHE A 73 6.70 -15.93 -5.06
N ILE A 74 6.32 -14.78 -5.65
CA ILE A 74 6.19 -14.62 -7.11
C ILE A 74 7.53 -14.79 -7.84
N ASN A 75 8.64 -14.39 -7.21
CA ASN A 75 9.98 -14.53 -7.78
C ASN A 75 10.53 -15.97 -7.71
N LEU A 76 10.15 -16.75 -6.70
CA LEU A 76 10.65 -18.12 -6.54
C LEU A 76 9.77 -19.18 -7.21
N TYR A 77 8.45 -18.94 -7.31
CA TYR A 77 7.52 -19.89 -7.94
C TYR A 77 6.35 -19.20 -8.64
N LYS A 78 6.65 -18.60 -9.79
CA LYS A 78 5.73 -17.75 -10.56
C LYS A 78 4.36 -18.38 -10.85
N GLU A 79 4.32 -19.65 -11.26
CA GLU A 79 3.08 -20.32 -11.69
C GLU A 79 2.04 -20.37 -10.55
N LYS A 80 2.38 -21.02 -9.44
CA LYS A 80 1.48 -21.13 -8.27
C LYS A 80 1.23 -19.78 -7.60
N ALA A 81 2.22 -18.88 -7.62
CA ALA A 81 2.05 -17.53 -7.11
C ALA A 81 1.07 -16.69 -7.93
N SER A 82 1.06 -16.86 -9.26
CA SER A 82 0.09 -16.18 -10.12
C SER A 82 -1.34 -16.70 -9.92
N LEU A 83 -1.48 -18.02 -9.72
CA LEU A 83 -2.76 -18.64 -9.37
C LEU A 83 -3.26 -18.16 -8.00
N SER A 84 -2.38 -18.12 -7.01
CA SER A 84 -2.65 -17.55 -5.67
C SER A 84 -3.10 -16.08 -5.74
N ALA A 85 -2.43 -15.26 -6.56
CA ALA A 85 -2.79 -13.85 -6.75
C ALA A 85 -4.19 -13.69 -7.34
N ASN A 86 -4.51 -14.43 -8.41
CA ASN A 86 -5.85 -14.38 -9.03
C ASN A 86 -6.96 -14.80 -8.06
N LEU A 87 -6.68 -15.82 -7.24
CA LEU A 87 -7.57 -16.32 -6.21
C LEU A 87 -7.82 -15.28 -5.11
N ILE A 88 -6.77 -14.58 -4.67
CA ILE A 88 -6.88 -13.49 -3.69
C ILE A 88 -7.66 -12.31 -4.29
N ASP A 89 -7.40 -11.92 -5.55
CA ASP A 89 -8.04 -10.77 -6.19
C ASP A 89 -9.57 -10.89 -6.24
N ASN A 90 -10.09 -12.11 -6.44
CA ASN A 90 -11.52 -12.39 -6.40
C ASN A 90 -12.14 -12.06 -5.03
N ILE A 91 -11.42 -12.31 -3.94
CA ILE A 91 -11.85 -11.93 -2.58
C ILE A 91 -11.60 -10.46 -2.31
N MET A 92 -10.50 -9.88 -2.80
CA MET A 92 -10.18 -8.48 -2.51
C MET A 92 -11.25 -7.52 -3.03
N THR A 93 -11.93 -7.86 -4.12
CA THR A 93 -13.01 -7.04 -4.70
C THR A 93 -14.13 -6.71 -3.69
N PRO A 94 -14.83 -7.68 -3.07
CA PRO A 94 -15.83 -7.37 -2.04
C PRO A 94 -15.25 -6.66 -0.82
N PHE A 95 -14.01 -6.99 -0.41
CA PHE A 95 -13.33 -6.27 0.68
C PHE A 95 -13.13 -4.79 0.35
N PHE A 96 -12.74 -4.45 -0.88
CA PHE A 96 -12.62 -3.06 -1.32
C PHE A 96 -13.96 -2.33 -1.29
N VAL A 97 -15.05 -2.97 -1.75
CA VAL A 97 -16.40 -2.38 -1.72
C VAL A 97 -16.82 -2.06 -0.29
N LEU A 98 -16.66 -3.02 0.64
CA LEU A 98 -17.00 -2.82 2.06
C LEU A 98 -16.10 -1.77 2.73
N PHE A 99 -14.80 -1.80 2.46
CA PHE A 99 -13.84 -0.86 3.01
C PHE A 99 -14.11 0.56 2.53
N PHE A 100 -14.18 0.79 1.22
CA PHE A 100 -14.41 2.12 0.66
C PHE A 100 -15.83 2.63 0.96
N GLY A 101 -16.83 1.75 1.02
CA GLY A 101 -18.17 2.11 1.51
C GLY A 101 -18.13 2.61 2.96
N SER A 102 -17.43 1.90 3.85
CA SER A 102 -17.28 2.29 5.27
C SER A 102 -16.52 3.60 5.45
N VAL A 103 -15.44 3.79 4.68
CA VAL A 103 -14.68 5.04 4.66
C VAL A 103 -15.57 6.19 4.17
N GLY A 104 -16.37 5.97 3.12
CA GLY A 104 -17.33 6.94 2.60
C GLY A 104 -18.36 7.35 3.65
N MET A 105 -18.92 6.41 4.41
CA MET A 105 -19.87 6.69 5.49
C MET A 105 -19.28 7.50 6.64
N THR A 106 -17.97 7.44 6.84
CA THR A 106 -17.26 8.18 7.91
C THR A 106 -17.10 9.67 7.57
N ILE A 107 -17.20 10.06 6.30
CA ILE A 107 -17.02 11.45 5.85
C ILE A 107 -18.25 12.28 6.24
N LYS A 108 -18.12 13.04 7.35
CA LYS A 108 -19.16 13.98 7.80
C LYS A 108 -19.05 15.31 7.04
N LEU A 109 -19.98 15.54 6.11
CA LEU A 109 -20.01 16.73 5.26
C LEU A 109 -20.22 18.05 6.02
N ILE A 110 -20.71 18.01 7.27
CA ILE A 110 -21.00 19.18 8.10
C ILE A 110 -19.73 20.02 8.42
N ASN A 111 -18.55 19.40 8.46
CA ASN A 111 -17.29 20.09 8.77
C ASN A 111 -16.45 20.41 7.53
N LEU A 112 -17.01 20.29 6.32
CA LEU A 112 -16.24 20.35 5.07
C LEU A 112 -15.52 21.68 4.83
N LYS A 113 -16.05 22.80 5.32
CA LYS A 113 -15.52 24.13 4.98
C LYS A 113 -14.13 24.35 5.57
N GLN A 114 -13.93 23.99 6.84
CA GLN A 114 -12.64 24.15 7.52
C GLN A 114 -11.69 22.98 7.21
N LEU A 115 -12.20 21.74 7.22
CA LEU A 115 -11.39 20.54 6.91
C LEU A 115 -11.02 20.48 5.42
N GLY A 116 -11.83 21.03 4.54
CA GLY A 116 -11.58 21.10 3.11
C GLY A 116 -10.36 21.94 2.78
N ALA A 117 -10.16 23.08 3.46
CA ALA A 117 -8.97 23.90 3.28
C ALA A 117 -7.69 23.16 3.68
N ILE A 118 -7.69 22.49 4.84
CA ILE A 118 -6.55 21.69 5.32
C ILE A 118 -6.26 20.54 4.34
N SER A 119 -7.31 19.85 3.89
CA SER A 119 -7.20 18.72 2.97
C SER A 119 -6.70 19.14 1.59
N LEU A 120 -7.11 20.31 1.11
CA LEU A 120 -6.61 20.88 -0.13
C LEU A 120 -5.13 21.24 -0.02
N LEU A 121 -4.72 21.89 1.08
CA LEU A 121 -3.33 22.22 1.33
C LEU A 121 -2.46 20.94 1.40
N TYR A 122 -2.95 19.91 2.11
CA TYR A 122 -2.30 18.60 2.14
C TYR A 122 -2.21 17.97 0.75
N CYS A 123 -3.28 18.03 -0.05
CA CYS A 123 -3.31 17.47 -1.40
C CYS A 123 -2.26 18.12 -2.31
N ILE A 124 -2.17 19.46 -2.28
CA ILE A 124 -1.18 20.23 -3.05
C ILE A 124 0.23 19.89 -2.56
N GLY A 125 0.48 19.98 -1.26
CA GLY A 125 1.79 19.70 -0.67
C GLY A 125 2.27 18.28 -0.96
N ARG A 126 1.38 17.29 -0.83
CA ARG A 126 1.66 15.89 -1.16
C ARG A 126 1.98 15.72 -2.64
N THR A 127 1.18 16.32 -3.52
CA THR A 127 1.38 16.21 -4.98
C THR A 127 2.73 16.80 -5.39
N LEU A 128 3.03 18.01 -4.93
CA LEU A 128 4.31 18.67 -5.20
C LEU A 128 5.48 17.86 -4.62
N GLY A 129 5.38 17.42 -3.37
CA GLY A 129 6.39 16.60 -2.72
C GLY A 129 6.66 15.28 -3.46
N LYS A 130 5.60 14.59 -3.92
CA LYS A 130 5.72 13.36 -4.71
C LYS A 130 6.36 13.61 -6.08
N CYS A 131 5.92 14.64 -6.80
CA CYS A 131 6.45 14.96 -8.12
C CYS A 131 7.91 15.41 -8.07
N MET A 132 8.23 16.33 -7.15
CA MET A 132 9.61 16.79 -6.94
C MET A 132 10.48 15.64 -6.43
N GLY A 133 10.04 14.90 -5.42
CA GLY A 133 10.78 13.77 -4.87
C GLY A 133 11.07 12.67 -5.91
N ALA A 134 10.09 12.35 -6.76
CA ALA A 134 10.29 11.40 -7.85
C ALA A 134 11.27 11.92 -8.91
N TYR A 135 11.19 13.21 -9.26
CA TYR A 135 12.11 13.83 -10.21
C TYR A 135 13.55 13.81 -9.69
N TRP A 136 13.79 14.34 -8.49
CA TRP A 136 15.11 14.39 -7.86
C TRP A 136 15.65 12.98 -7.58
N GLY A 137 14.80 12.06 -7.13
CA GLY A 137 15.16 10.65 -6.98
C GLY A 137 15.63 10.02 -8.29
N GLY A 138 14.93 10.28 -9.39
CA GLY A 138 15.35 9.84 -10.73
C GLY A 138 16.63 10.50 -11.24
N VAL A 139 16.88 11.77 -10.88
CA VAL A 139 18.16 12.47 -11.16
C VAL A 139 19.32 11.79 -10.43
N ILE A 140 19.19 11.56 -9.13
CA ILE A 140 20.22 10.91 -8.30
C ILE A 140 20.47 9.48 -8.77
N ALA A 141 19.41 8.74 -9.10
CA ALA A 141 19.49 7.37 -9.61
C ALA A 141 19.87 7.28 -11.11
N GLN A 142 20.15 8.41 -11.77
CA GLN A 142 20.56 8.48 -13.18
C GLN A 142 19.61 7.78 -14.15
N THR A 143 18.30 7.82 -13.89
CA THR A 143 17.31 7.14 -14.73
C THR A 143 17.07 7.87 -16.06
N GLU A 144 16.34 7.24 -16.98
CA GLU A 144 15.89 7.87 -18.21
C GLU A 144 15.01 9.11 -17.96
N GLU A 145 15.00 10.05 -18.90
CA GLU A 145 14.27 11.32 -18.78
C GLU A 145 12.75 11.12 -18.67
N LYS A 146 12.20 10.13 -19.38
CA LYS A 146 10.79 9.76 -19.26
C LYS A 146 10.42 9.32 -17.84
N ILE A 147 11.29 8.59 -17.15
CA ILE A 147 11.05 8.15 -15.76
C ILE A 147 11.08 9.37 -14.84
N LYS A 148 12.09 10.23 -14.96
CA LYS A 148 12.22 11.46 -14.14
C LYS A 148 10.98 12.34 -14.25
N LYS A 149 10.47 12.52 -15.47
CA LYS A 149 9.37 13.45 -15.76
C LYS A 149 7.99 12.88 -15.43
N TYR A 150 7.77 11.58 -15.65
CA TYR A 150 6.43 10.99 -15.60
C TYR A 150 6.18 10.07 -14.41
N LEU A 151 7.20 9.68 -13.64
CA LEU A 151 7.00 8.84 -12.45
C LEU A 151 6.19 9.57 -11.36
N GLY A 152 6.41 10.88 -11.17
CA GLY A 152 5.71 11.68 -10.16
C GLY A 152 4.17 11.60 -10.26
N PRO A 153 3.57 11.98 -11.40
CA PRO A 153 2.13 11.89 -11.60
C PRO A 153 1.58 10.45 -11.54
N ALA A 154 2.39 9.43 -11.91
CA ALA A 154 2.00 8.03 -11.80
C ALA A 154 1.91 7.55 -10.34
N LEU A 155 2.62 8.20 -9.42
CA LEU A 155 2.66 7.88 -7.99
C LEU A 155 1.64 8.66 -7.15
N MET A 156 0.67 9.34 -7.78
CA MET A 156 -0.38 10.10 -7.10
C MET A 156 -1.41 9.19 -6.40
N ASN A 157 -1.41 7.89 -6.67
CA ASN A 157 -2.30 6.95 -6.01
C ASN A 157 -2.12 6.97 -4.48
N GLN A 158 -3.23 7.04 -3.76
CA GLN A 158 -3.28 6.99 -2.31
C GLN A 158 -4.03 5.71 -1.92
N ALA A 159 -3.27 4.68 -1.54
CA ALA A 159 -3.81 3.37 -1.21
C ALA A 159 -4.66 3.40 0.08
N GLY A 160 -5.57 2.44 0.21
CA GLY A 160 -6.41 2.25 1.39
C GLY A 160 -5.63 2.10 2.70
N VAL A 161 -4.36 1.69 2.62
CA VAL A 161 -3.43 1.64 3.76
C VAL A 161 -3.34 2.99 4.48
N ALA A 162 -3.33 4.12 3.77
CA ALA A 162 -3.25 5.43 4.39
C ALA A 162 -4.47 5.73 5.27
N VAL A 163 -5.66 5.38 4.79
CA VAL A 163 -6.91 5.52 5.55
C VAL A 163 -6.94 4.56 6.74
N GLY A 164 -6.50 3.31 6.55
CA GLY A 164 -6.40 2.32 7.63
C GLY A 164 -5.46 2.77 8.76
N LEU A 165 -4.30 3.33 8.42
CA LEU A 165 -3.36 3.88 9.42
C LEU A 165 -3.93 5.10 10.13
N ALA A 166 -4.67 5.97 9.42
CA ALA A 166 -5.35 7.10 10.03
C ALA A 166 -6.44 6.66 11.01
N TYR A 167 -7.18 5.61 10.66
CA TYR A 167 -8.22 5.02 11.53
C TYR A 167 -7.60 4.35 12.76
N LEU A 168 -6.47 3.66 12.60
CA LEU A 168 -5.72 3.09 13.71
C LEU A 168 -5.21 4.20 14.65
N ALA A 169 -4.63 5.27 14.10
CA ALA A 169 -4.19 6.42 14.88
C ALA A 169 -5.34 7.07 15.68
N PHE A 170 -6.56 7.09 15.13
CA PHE A 170 -7.74 7.57 15.83
C PHE A 170 -8.07 6.74 17.09
N HIS A 171 -7.85 5.43 17.06
CA HIS A 171 -8.14 4.53 18.20
C HIS A 171 -6.97 4.42 19.20
N GLU A 172 -5.72 4.43 18.72
CA GLU A 172 -4.52 4.17 19.53
C GLU A 172 -3.95 5.41 20.23
N LEU A 173 -4.46 6.62 19.92
CA LEU A 173 -4.00 7.88 20.53
C LEU A 173 -5.10 8.55 21.37
N PRO A 174 -5.49 7.95 22.51
CA PRO A 174 -6.47 8.55 23.42
C PRO A 174 -5.96 9.91 23.93
N GLY A 175 -6.83 10.91 23.98
CA GLY A 175 -6.49 12.29 24.36
C GLY A 175 -6.17 13.23 23.20
N TYR A 176 -6.02 12.71 21.97
CA TYR A 176 -5.81 13.51 20.76
C TYR A 176 -6.97 13.41 19.76
N GLU A 177 -8.17 13.06 20.22
CA GLU A 177 -9.34 12.75 19.39
C GLU A 177 -9.66 13.83 18.35
N ASN A 178 -9.58 15.11 18.71
CA ASN A 178 -9.81 16.20 17.78
C ASN A 178 -8.79 16.21 16.64
N LEU A 179 -7.50 16.02 16.96
CA LEU A 179 -6.41 16.00 15.97
C LEU A 179 -6.50 14.75 15.08
N THR A 180 -6.71 13.58 15.69
CA THR A 180 -6.81 12.33 14.94
C THR A 180 -8.05 12.28 14.06
N ASN A 181 -9.15 12.91 14.47
CA ASN A 181 -10.34 13.10 13.63
C ASN A 181 -10.06 14.02 12.43
N ILE A 182 -9.33 15.13 12.64
CA ILE A 182 -8.88 16.00 11.54
C ILE A 182 -8.01 15.22 10.55
N VAL A 183 -7.05 14.43 11.04
CA VAL A 183 -6.17 13.60 10.21
C VAL A 183 -6.95 12.54 9.44
N LEU A 184 -7.81 11.79 10.12
CA LEU A 184 -8.65 10.76 9.51
C LEU A 184 -9.55 11.34 8.42
N THR A 185 -10.25 12.44 8.71
CA THR A 185 -11.15 13.09 7.76
C THR A 185 -10.36 13.67 6.58
N SER A 186 -9.20 14.28 6.82
CA SER A 186 -8.36 14.83 5.75
C SER A 186 -7.81 13.74 4.83
N ILE A 187 -7.35 12.62 5.41
CA ILE A 187 -6.89 11.46 4.65
C ILE A 187 -8.04 10.81 3.89
N ALA A 188 -9.24 10.74 4.45
CA ALA A 188 -10.41 10.22 3.75
C ALA A 188 -10.80 11.09 2.53
N ILE A 189 -10.89 12.41 2.72
CA ILE A 189 -11.20 13.38 1.64
C ILE A 189 -10.13 13.31 0.55
N THR A 190 -8.85 13.34 0.93
CA THR A 190 -7.75 13.31 -0.05
C THR A 190 -7.66 11.98 -0.78
N THR A 191 -7.88 10.86 -0.10
CA THR A 191 -7.99 9.53 -0.73
C THR A 191 -9.13 9.49 -1.75
N ALA A 192 -10.28 10.10 -1.44
CA ALA A 192 -11.39 10.19 -2.39
C ALA A 192 -11.00 11.02 -3.63
N ILE A 193 -10.35 12.17 -3.45
CA ILE A 193 -9.85 12.99 -4.56
C ILE A 193 -8.83 12.22 -5.41
N PHE A 194 -7.85 11.59 -4.79
CA PHE A 194 -6.80 10.86 -5.51
C PHE A 194 -7.30 9.59 -6.20
N GLN A 195 -8.41 8.98 -5.76
CA GLN A 195 -9.01 7.87 -6.51
C GLN A 195 -9.50 8.30 -7.90
N PHE A 196 -9.96 9.54 -8.05
CA PHE A 196 -10.33 10.08 -9.37
C PHE A 196 -9.11 10.60 -10.15
N VAL A 197 -8.17 11.27 -9.47
CA VAL A 197 -7.03 11.91 -10.12
C VAL A 197 -5.92 10.91 -10.50
N ALA A 198 -5.68 9.88 -9.69
CA ALA A 198 -4.57 8.96 -9.90
C ALA A 198 -4.68 8.13 -11.19
N PRO A 199 -5.83 7.57 -11.58
CA PRO A 199 -5.96 6.90 -12.88
C PRO A 199 -5.63 7.83 -14.05
N ILE A 200 -6.05 9.10 -13.98
CA ILE A 200 -5.74 10.11 -15.00
C ILE A 200 -4.23 10.39 -15.04
N GLY A 201 -3.60 10.54 -13.86
CA GLY A 201 -2.15 10.74 -13.73
C GLY A 201 -1.34 9.56 -14.30
N VAL A 202 -1.73 8.33 -13.97
CA VAL A 202 -1.09 7.11 -14.51
C VAL A 202 -1.25 7.02 -16.02
N GLN A 203 -2.46 7.21 -16.56
CA GLN A 203 -2.68 7.18 -18.01
C GLN A 203 -1.89 8.27 -18.74
N TYR A 204 -1.86 9.48 -18.19
CA TYR A 204 -1.05 10.58 -18.72
C TYR A 204 0.43 10.20 -18.76
N SER A 205 0.96 9.69 -17.64
CA SER A 205 2.37 9.32 -17.50
C SER A 205 2.78 8.22 -18.48
N ILE A 206 2.03 7.13 -18.56
CA ILE A 206 2.37 6.00 -19.45
C ILE A 206 2.29 6.44 -20.92
N ARG A 207 1.26 7.20 -21.31
CA ARG A 207 1.12 7.74 -22.68
C ARG A 207 2.29 8.64 -23.06
N LYS A 208 2.66 9.56 -22.16
CA LYS A 208 3.74 10.51 -22.42
C LYS A 208 5.14 9.88 -22.32
N ALA A 209 5.29 8.79 -21.58
CA ALA A 209 6.49 7.97 -21.55
C ALA A 209 6.65 7.08 -22.80
N GLN A 210 5.64 7.04 -23.68
CA GLN A 210 5.59 6.14 -24.86
C GLN A 210 5.67 4.66 -24.49
N GLU A 211 5.24 4.29 -23.28
CA GLU A 211 5.23 2.91 -22.77
C GLU A 211 3.89 2.21 -23.00
N VAL A 212 3.00 2.82 -23.78
CA VAL A 212 1.75 2.19 -24.22
C VAL A 212 2.07 1.21 -25.36
N THR A 213 2.45 -0.01 -25.01
CA THR A 213 2.46 -1.12 -25.96
C THR A 213 1.09 -1.78 -25.97
N GLY A 214 0.26 -1.47 -26.98
CA GLY A 214 -0.96 -2.24 -27.25
C GLY A 214 -2.30 -1.49 -27.16
N VAL A 215 -2.40 -0.25 -27.66
CA VAL A 215 -3.70 0.25 -28.14
C VAL A 215 -3.67 0.18 -29.66
N ARG A 216 -4.11 -0.95 -30.19
CA ARG A 216 -4.79 -1.02 -31.49
C ARG A 216 -6.28 -0.95 -31.22
#